data_AF-A0A5J6P841-F1
#
_entry.id   AF-A0A5J6P841-F1
#
_cell.length_a   1.000
_cell.length_b   1.000
_cell.length_c   1.000
_cell.angle_alpha   90.00
_cell.angle_beta   90.00
_cell.angle_gamma   90.00
#
_symmetry.space_group_name_H-M   'P 1'
#
loop_
_entity.id
_entity.type
_entity.pdbx_description
1 polymer ?
#
loop_
_entity_poly.entity_id
_entity_poly.type
_entity_poly.pdbx_seq_one_letter_code
_entity_poly.pdbx_strand_id
1 'polypeptide(L)'
;MKIVSFSLENGNQYFGKIDGQRFYIGSRVSYEGNKGLMNLKGTAVQKYDRNLYRDTYGFWADFIHPTAIAEGALFHTLNTYDKAHFTFSFLQYAAHVPNGDFVVYFRKLLALPLAKDYFPDLSIVNNRICKMSDHGAIPIESDTSTELLMDYLNPSLKEVEDTEVIQAAKFVHWAQNDKANRDVQIDIGINHFKNKMRTYATQYQLDGVLDTVCFLVADIRHQGRAKTPAIIAALQSPIPIEALLNLGEPKYHERVKTLRAEINRLTTEGTFGVRKYSVEREEFV
;
A
#
# COMPACT_ATOMS: atom_id res chain seq x y z
N MET A 1 5.46 5.76 25.42
CA MET A 1 6.34 6.10 24.29
C MET A 1 7.24 4.92 23.95
N LYS A 2 7.17 4.41 22.72
CA LYS A 2 8.08 3.42 22.15
C LYS A 2 9.38 4.12 21.76
N ILE A 3 10.45 3.77 22.45
CA ILE A 3 11.79 4.28 22.14
C ILE A 3 12.42 3.35 21.11
N VAL A 4 12.87 3.91 19.99
CA VAL A 4 13.61 3.18 18.96
C VAL A 4 15.10 3.28 19.25
N SER A 5 15.75 2.13 19.37
CA SER A 5 17.20 2.02 19.17
C SER A 5 17.46 1.19 17.91
N PHE A 6 18.51 1.47 17.16
CA PHE A 6 18.82 0.74 15.95
C PHE A 6 20.33 0.58 15.72
N SER A 7 20.68 -0.41 14.91
CA SER A 7 22.04 -0.73 14.48
C SER A 7 22.07 -0.95 12.97
N LEU A 8 23.17 -0.53 12.34
CA LEU A 8 23.53 -0.96 11.00
C LEU A 8 24.39 -2.21 11.10
N GLU A 9 23.92 -3.31 10.54
CA GLU A 9 24.58 -4.61 10.55
C GLU A 9 24.82 -5.10 9.13
N ASN A 10 25.79 -6.01 8.95
CA ASN A 10 26.15 -6.61 7.67
C ASN A 10 26.41 -5.58 6.54
N GLY A 11 26.83 -4.37 6.89
CA GLY A 11 27.17 -3.28 5.95
C GLY A 11 25.97 -2.57 5.31
N ASN A 12 24.77 -3.14 5.30
CA ASN A 12 23.61 -2.55 4.63
C ASN A 12 22.24 -2.84 5.27
N GLN A 13 22.16 -3.51 6.41
CA GLN A 13 20.89 -3.90 7.02
C GLN A 13 20.66 -3.15 8.32
N TYR A 14 19.50 -2.49 8.45
CA TYR A 14 19.09 -1.89 9.70
C TYR A 14 18.25 -2.85 10.52
N PHE A 15 18.61 -2.98 11.79
CA PHE A 15 17.84 -3.66 12.80
C PHE A 15 17.43 -2.68 13.89
N GLY A 16 16.19 -2.77 14.31
CA GLY A 16 15.60 -1.95 15.37
C GLY A 16 15.39 -2.77 16.63
N LYS A 17 15.27 -2.08 17.75
CA LYS A 17 14.84 -2.63 19.02
C LYS A 17 13.87 -1.67 19.70
N ILE A 18 12.67 -2.17 19.99
CA ILE A 18 11.61 -1.51 20.75
C ILE A 18 11.17 -2.50 21.83
N ASP A 19 10.97 -2.04 23.06
CA ASP A 19 10.56 -2.87 24.22
C ASP A 19 11.39 -4.15 24.42
N GLY A 20 12.70 -4.10 24.12
CA GLY A 20 13.56 -5.27 24.23
C GLY A 20 13.56 -6.20 23.01
N GLN A 21 12.59 -6.09 22.11
CA GLN A 21 12.44 -6.95 20.95
C GLN A 21 13.21 -6.41 19.75
N ARG A 22 14.18 -7.20 19.24
CA ARG A 22 14.92 -6.88 18.02
C ARG A 22 14.12 -7.31 16.79
N PHE A 23 14.10 -6.47 15.76
CA PHE A 23 13.43 -6.75 14.48
C PHE A 23 14.19 -6.11 13.31
N TYR A 24 13.92 -6.61 12.10
CA TYR A 24 14.52 -6.09 10.88
C TYR A 24 13.71 -4.88 10.37
N ILE A 25 14.38 -3.74 10.15
CA ILE A 25 13.75 -2.51 9.65
C ILE A 25 13.75 -2.50 8.12
N GLY A 26 14.90 -2.74 7.50
CA GLY A 26 15.08 -2.64 6.06
C GLY A 26 16.56 -2.71 5.65
N SER A 27 16.81 -2.87 4.35
CA SER A 27 18.13 -2.82 3.73
C SER A 27 18.32 -1.49 3.04
N ARG A 28 19.52 -0.93 3.11
CA ARG A 28 19.94 0.18 2.25
C ARG A 28 19.87 -0.27 0.79
N VAL A 29 19.30 0.58 -0.05
CA VAL A 29 19.23 0.40 -1.50
C VAL A 29 19.51 1.71 -2.21
N SER A 30 19.96 1.62 -3.46
CA SER A 30 20.08 2.76 -4.36
C SER A 30 19.15 2.56 -5.56
N TYR A 31 18.45 3.61 -5.95
CA TYR A 31 17.49 3.58 -7.07
C TYR A 31 17.50 4.93 -7.79
N GLU A 32 17.76 4.95 -9.09
CA GLU A 32 17.77 6.18 -9.92
C GLU A 32 18.61 7.35 -9.32
N GLY A 33 19.71 7.02 -8.64
CA GLY A 33 20.59 8.02 -7.98
C GLY A 33 20.19 8.40 -6.56
N ASN A 34 19.02 7.97 -6.09
CA ASN A 34 18.55 8.13 -4.72
C ASN A 34 19.01 6.98 -3.82
N LYS A 35 18.98 7.22 -2.50
CA LYS A 35 19.22 6.22 -1.46
C LYS A 35 18.02 6.16 -0.51
N GLY A 36 17.80 4.98 0.06
CA GLY A 36 16.75 4.75 1.05
C GLY A 36 16.79 3.32 1.57
N LEU A 37 15.72 2.94 2.24
CA LEU A 37 15.44 1.63 2.79
C LEU A 37 14.44 0.85 1.93
N MET A 38 14.63 -0.46 1.88
CA MET A 38 13.69 -1.44 1.35
C MET A 38 13.47 -2.56 2.35
N ASN A 39 12.21 -2.91 2.62
CA ASN A 39 11.85 -4.09 3.40
C ASN A 39 10.86 -4.97 2.65
N LEU A 40 11.36 -6.10 2.14
CA LEU A 40 10.58 -7.16 1.50
C LEU A 40 10.73 -8.50 2.24
N LYS A 41 11.30 -8.48 3.45
CA LYS A 41 11.60 -9.70 4.22
C LYS A 41 10.54 -9.91 5.28
N GLY A 42 10.02 -11.13 5.37
CA GLY A 42 9.06 -11.50 6.40
C GLY A 42 8.62 -12.95 6.26
N THR A 43 7.66 -13.32 7.10
CA THR A 43 7.08 -14.66 7.17
C THR A 43 5.65 -14.66 6.64
N ALA A 44 5.08 -15.84 6.39
CA ALA A 44 3.71 -15.98 5.89
C ALA A 44 2.67 -15.32 6.84
N VAL A 45 2.86 -15.40 8.16
CA VAL A 45 1.93 -14.81 9.15
C VAL A 45 1.95 -13.28 9.17
N GLN A 46 2.96 -12.66 8.54
CA GLN A 46 3.08 -11.21 8.39
C GLN A 46 2.50 -10.72 7.06
N LYS A 47 2.00 -11.63 6.22
CA LYS A 47 1.39 -11.29 4.93
C LYS A 47 -0.12 -11.18 5.06
N TYR A 48 -0.70 -10.39 4.16
CA TYR A 48 -2.13 -10.40 3.91
C TYR A 48 -2.60 -11.80 3.47
N ASP A 49 -3.58 -12.34 4.20
CA ASP A 49 -4.27 -13.57 3.85
C ASP A 49 -5.75 -13.28 3.67
N ARG A 50 -6.21 -13.28 2.42
CA ARG A 50 -7.61 -13.03 2.06
C ARG A 50 -8.59 -13.92 2.81
N ASN A 51 -8.21 -15.17 3.13
CA ASN A 51 -9.14 -16.11 3.77
C ASN A 51 -9.56 -15.64 5.16
N LEU A 52 -8.64 -14.99 5.89
CA LEU A 52 -8.92 -14.43 7.22
C LEU A 52 -9.88 -13.23 7.19
N TYR A 53 -10.07 -12.63 6.01
CA TYR A 53 -10.82 -11.37 5.85
C TYR A 53 -12.08 -11.52 4.99
N ARG A 54 -12.34 -12.71 4.43
CA ARG A 54 -13.56 -13.00 3.65
C ARG A 54 -14.83 -12.78 4.45
N ASP A 55 -14.86 -13.21 5.71
CA ASP A 55 -16.07 -13.05 6.53
C ASP A 55 -16.44 -11.58 6.77
N THR A 56 -15.44 -10.69 6.77
CA THR A 56 -15.65 -9.25 6.99
C THR A 56 -15.91 -8.49 5.70
N TYR A 57 -15.17 -8.79 4.63
CA TYR A 57 -15.17 -7.97 3.42
C TYR A 57 -15.72 -8.69 2.17
N GLY A 58 -16.14 -9.94 2.31
CA GLY A 58 -16.66 -10.76 1.23
C GLY A 58 -15.65 -10.89 0.09
N PHE A 59 -16.16 -10.82 -1.14
CA PHE A 59 -15.37 -10.97 -2.36
C PHE A 59 -14.25 -9.94 -2.49
N TRP A 60 -14.36 -8.76 -1.86
CA TRP A 60 -13.29 -7.76 -1.95
C TRP A 60 -11.98 -8.19 -1.32
N ALA A 61 -12.03 -9.07 -0.32
CA ALA A 61 -10.82 -9.69 0.23
C ALA A 61 -10.09 -10.51 -0.84
N ASP A 62 -10.85 -11.20 -1.71
CA ASP A 62 -10.31 -11.96 -2.84
C ASP A 62 -9.89 -11.04 -3.99
N PHE A 63 -10.68 -10.00 -4.28
CA PHE A 63 -10.46 -9.08 -5.40
C PHE A 63 -9.09 -8.37 -5.32
N ILE A 64 -8.69 -7.87 -4.15
CA ILE A 64 -7.42 -7.15 -4.00
C ILE A 64 -6.20 -8.08 -3.89
N HIS A 65 -6.43 -9.39 -3.72
CA HIS A 65 -5.38 -10.33 -3.38
C HIS A 65 -4.24 -10.38 -4.40
N PRO A 66 -4.48 -10.49 -5.73
CA PRO A 66 -3.37 -10.59 -6.67
C PRO A 66 -2.52 -9.31 -6.70
N THR A 67 -3.13 -8.13 -6.53
CA THR A 67 -2.39 -6.87 -6.35
C THR A 67 -1.53 -6.93 -5.11
N ALA A 68 -2.09 -7.32 -3.95
CA ALA A 68 -1.33 -7.45 -2.71
C ALA A 68 -0.13 -8.39 -2.87
N ILE A 69 -0.29 -9.56 -3.51
CA ILE A 69 0.83 -10.48 -3.76
C ILE A 69 1.88 -9.83 -4.66
N ALA A 70 1.47 -9.11 -5.71
CA ALA A 70 2.39 -8.39 -6.59
C ALA A 70 3.15 -7.26 -5.90
N GLU A 71 2.60 -6.66 -4.84
CA GLU A 71 3.27 -5.70 -3.96
C GLU A 71 4.11 -6.36 -2.84
N GLY A 72 4.13 -7.71 -2.78
CA GLY A 72 4.84 -8.50 -1.77
C GLY A 72 4.01 -8.91 -0.54
N ALA A 73 2.84 -8.29 -0.36
CA ALA A 73 1.80 -8.60 0.63
C ALA A 73 2.16 -8.48 2.11
N LEU A 74 3.39 -8.10 2.48
CA LEU A 74 3.75 -7.90 3.88
C LEU A 74 3.12 -6.60 4.41
N PHE A 75 2.49 -6.65 5.59
CA PHE A 75 1.94 -5.45 6.23
C PHE A 75 3.00 -4.38 6.54
N HIS A 76 4.28 -4.77 6.50
CA HIS A 76 5.42 -3.91 6.71
C HIS A 76 6.30 -3.76 5.46
N THR A 77 5.78 -4.06 4.25
CA THR A 77 6.52 -3.73 3.03
C THR A 77 6.83 -2.23 3.03
N LEU A 78 8.10 -1.88 2.85
CA LEU A 78 8.61 -0.51 2.96
C LEU A 78 9.53 -0.20 1.78
N ASN A 79 9.37 0.98 1.19
CA ASN A 79 10.31 1.59 0.24
C ASN A 79 10.42 3.10 0.55
N THR A 80 11.62 3.66 0.61
CA THR A 80 11.82 5.10 0.93
C THR A 80 12.78 5.80 -0.03
N TYR A 81 13.18 5.15 -1.12
CA TYR A 81 14.23 5.61 -2.03
C TYR A 81 13.72 6.31 -3.29
N ASP A 82 12.41 6.47 -3.46
CA ASP A 82 11.81 7.08 -4.65
C ASP A 82 11.13 8.42 -4.32
N LYS A 83 10.48 9.01 -5.33
CA LYS A 83 9.76 10.29 -5.18
C LYS A 83 8.67 10.29 -4.11
N ALA A 84 8.24 9.12 -3.63
CA ALA A 84 7.27 9.02 -2.57
C ALA A 84 7.87 9.37 -1.20
N HIS A 85 9.21 9.33 -1.06
CA HIS A 85 9.99 9.41 0.18
C HIS A 85 9.68 8.29 1.18
N PHE A 86 8.44 7.82 1.23
CA PHE A 86 7.95 6.77 2.11
C PHE A 86 6.74 6.09 1.49
N THR A 87 6.90 4.82 1.16
CA THR A 87 5.84 3.92 0.70
C THR A 87 5.78 2.74 1.65
N PHE A 88 4.62 2.51 2.25
CA PHE A 88 4.44 1.51 3.31
C PHE A 88 3.09 0.82 3.20
N SER A 89 3.01 -0.42 3.69
CA SER A 89 1.85 -1.33 3.73
C SER A 89 1.91 -2.45 2.69
N PHE A 90 1.04 -3.45 2.88
CA PHE A 90 0.88 -4.60 1.99
C PHE A 90 0.37 -4.26 0.59
N LEU A 91 -0.14 -3.03 0.39
CA LEU A 91 -0.57 -2.48 -0.92
C LEU A 91 0.28 -1.29 -1.37
N GLN A 92 1.38 -0.98 -0.65
CA GLN A 92 2.32 0.08 -0.99
C GLN A 92 1.70 1.48 -1.05
N TYR A 93 1.19 1.95 0.09
CA TYR A 93 0.64 3.31 0.21
C TYR A 93 1.76 4.35 0.23
N ALA A 94 1.70 5.30 -0.71
CA ALA A 94 2.73 6.30 -0.91
C ALA A 94 2.41 7.65 -0.23
N ALA A 95 3.37 8.21 0.51
CA ALA A 95 3.20 9.45 1.28
C ALA A 95 3.06 10.72 0.43
N HIS A 96 3.58 10.73 -0.81
CA HIS A 96 3.58 11.93 -1.68
C HIS A 96 2.21 12.31 -2.29
N VAL A 97 1.14 11.55 -2.00
CA VAL A 97 -0.18 11.79 -2.59
C VAL A 97 -1.07 12.49 -1.56
N PRO A 98 -1.41 13.78 -1.75
CA PRO A 98 -2.38 14.48 -0.90
C PRO A 98 -3.71 13.75 -0.84
N ASN A 99 -4.21 13.52 0.38
CA ASN A 99 -5.40 12.70 0.65
C ASN A 99 -5.36 11.28 0.05
N GLY A 100 -4.18 10.79 -0.33
CA GLY A 100 -3.98 9.43 -0.80
C GLY A 100 -4.03 8.42 0.34
N ASP A 101 -3.90 7.14 -0.02
CA ASP A 101 -4.12 6.03 0.92
C ASP A 101 -3.20 6.10 2.13
N PHE A 102 -1.94 6.53 1.96
CA PHE A 102 -1.02 6.66 3.08
C PHE A 102 -1.47 7.73 4.08
N VAL A 103 -1.92 8.89 3.59
CA VAL A 103 -2.38 9.99 4.45
C VAL A 103 -3.64 9.56 5.21
N VAL A 104 -4.60 8.95 4.52
CA VAL A 104 -5.85 8.47 5.15
C VAL A 104 -5.54 7.35 6.15
N TYR A 105 -4.68 6.41 5.78
CA TYR A 105 -4.16 5.36 6.66
C TYR A 105 -3.52 5.93 7.91
N PHE A 106 -2.61 6.89 7.76
CA PHE A 106 -1.87 7.43 8.89
C PHE A 106 -2.78 8.27 9.81
N ARG A 107 -3.75 9.01 9.25
CA ARG A 107 -4.80 9.65 10.06
C ARG A 107 -5.58 8.64 10.90
N LYS A 108 -5.98 7.50 10.31
CA LYS A 108 -6.68 6.43 11.06
C LYS A 108 -5.79 5.78 12.10
N LEU A 109 -4.51 5.54 11.81
CA LEU A 109 -3.57 5.02 12.80
C LEU A 109 -3.41 5.96 13.99
N LEU A 110 -3.30 7.26 13.75
CA LEU A 110 -3.14 8.25 14.81
C LEU A 110 -4.36 8.38 15.73
N ALA A 111 -5.50 7.82 15.33
CA ALA A 111 -6.69 7.68 16.17
C ALA A 111 -6.71 6.40 17.03
N LEU A 112 -5.80 5.44 16.80
CA LEU A 112 -5.71 4.21 17.58
C LEU A 112 -5.08 4.47 18.96
N PRO A 113 -5.39 3.64 19.98
CA PRO A 113 -4.85 3.81 21.34
C PRO A 113 -3.32 3.83 21.41
N LEU A 114 -2.64 3.00 20.61
CA LEU A 114 -1.17 2.91 20.59
C LEU A 114 -0.50 4.05 19.82
N ALA A 115 -1.25 4.94 19.16
CA ALA A 115 -0.68 6.03 18.38
C ALA A 115 0.28 6.90 19.18
N LYS A 116 -0.12 7.31 20.40
CA LYS A 116 0.69 8.15 21.28
C LYS A 116 1.98 7.47 21.75
N ASP A 117 2.03 6.14 21.72
CA ASP A 117 3.25 5.42 22.03
C ASP A 117 4.23 5.48 20.87
N TYR A 118 3.79 5.29 19.62
CA TYR A 118 4.69 5.32 18.45
C TYR A 118 5.01 6.74 17.96
N PHE A 119 4.03 7.64 17.96
CA PHE A 119 4.12 9.00 17.43
C PHE A 119 3.61 10.01 18.46
N PRO A 120 4.31 10.18 19.60
CA PRO A 120 3.87 11.06 20.69
C PRO A 120 3.82 12.53 20.31
N ASP A 121 4.57 12.91 19.27
CA ASP A 121 4.67 14.27 18.74
C ASP A 121 3.63 14.56 17.63
N LEU A 122 2.78 13.59 17.28
CA LEU A 122 1.71 13.77 16.31
C LEU A 122 0.33 13.69 16.96
N SER A 123 -0.63 14.42 16.40
CA SER A 123 -2.05 14.31 16.75
C SER A 123 -2.93 14.68 15.57
N ILE A 124 -4.21 14.30 15.64
CA ILE A 124 -5.20 14.73 14.66
C ILE A 124 -5.90 15.99 15.16
N VAL A 125 -5.79 17.07 14.38
CA VAL A 125 -6.49 18.34 14.62
C VAL A 125 -7.21 18.75 13.35
N ASN A 126 -8.52 19.02 13.43
CA ASN A 126 -9.36 19.35 12.26
C ASN A 126 -9.22 18.34 11.11
N ASN A 127 -9.19 17.04 11.44
CA ASN A 127 -8.99 15.94 10.50
C ASN A 127 -7.67 15.99 9.71
N ARG A 128 -6.64 16.67 10.24
CA ARG A 128 -5.29 16.73 9.67
C ARG A 128 -4.27 16.14 10.61
N ILE A 129 -3.22 15.57 10.02
CA ILE A 129 -2.03 15.16 10.78
C ILE A 129 -1.28 16.44 11.16
N CYS A 130 -1.14 16.66 12.46
CA CYS A 130 -0.40 17.80 13.00
C CYS A 130 0.78 17.34 13.85
N LYS A 131 1.93 18.00 13.66
CA LYS A 131 3.04 17.95 14.59
C LYS A 131 2.76 18.88 15.76
N MET A 132 2.88 18.36 16.96
CA MET A 132 2.66 19.09 18.20
C MET A 132 3.95 19.77 18.65
N SER A 133 3.85 21.02 19.05
CA SER A 133 4.95 21.82 19.60
C SER A 133 4.45 22.72 20.73
N ASP A 134 5.37 23.34 21.47
CA ASP A 134 5.04 24.32 22.50
C ASP A 134 4.29 25.54 21.93
N HIS A 135 4.42 25.79 20.62
CA HIS A 135 3.75 26.88 19.90
C HIS A 135 2.41 26.46 19.27
N GLY A 136 1.95 25.24 19.53
CA GLY A 136 0.69 24.70 19.03
C GLY A 136 0.85 23.59 17.99
N ALA A 137 -0.27 23.26 17.34
CA ALA A 137 -0.37 22.20 16.34
C ALA A 137 -0.06 22.73 14.93
N ILE A 138 0.90 22.11 14.25
CA ILE A 138 1.32 22.48 12.89
C ILE A 138 0.88 21.36 11.94
N PRO A 139 -0.06 21.60 10.99
CA PRO A 139 -0.42 20.59 10.00
C PRO A 139 0.77 20.27 9.11
N ILE A 140 1.03 18.98 8.89
CA ILE A 140 2.11 18.48 8.03
C ILE A 140 1.60 17.90 6.71
N GLU A 141 0.30 18.03 6.44
CA GLU A 141 -0.33 17.69 5.17
C GLU A 141 -1.55 18.59 4.91
N SER A 142 -1.92 18.71 3.64
CA SER A 142 -3.08 19.45 3.17
C SER A 142 -3.76 18.74 1.99
N ASP A 143 -4.77 19.38 1.41
CA ASP A 143 -5.41 18.87 0.20
C ASP A 143 -4.54 18.93 -1.04
N THR A 144 -3.44 19.69 -0.99
CA THR A 144 -2.58 19.96 -2.15
C THR A 144 -1.12 19.60 -1.94
N SER A 145 -0.68 19.33 -0.71
CA SER A 145 0.71 19.00 -0.42
C SER A 145 0.85 18.03 0.75
N THR A 146 1.87 17.17 0.67
CA THR A 146 2.35 16.32 1.76
C THR A 146 3.84 16.49 2.01
N GLU A 147 4.45 17.59 1.52
CA GLU A 147 5.90 17.84 1.65
C GLU A 147 6.39 17.76 3.10
N LEU A 148 5.72 18.44 4.03
CA LEU A 148 6.09 18.41 5.46
C LEU A 148 5.91 17.01 6.09
N LEU A 149 4.98 16.20 5.59
CA LEU A 149 4.80 14.82 6.01
C LEU A 149 5.92 13.94 5.45
N MET A 150 6.34 14.16 4.20
CA MET A 150 7.50 13.48 3.64
C MET A 150 8.76 13.85 4.40
N ASP A 151 8.97 15.14 4.71
CA ASP A 151 10.11 15.60 5.53
C ASP A 151 10.11 14.97 6.93
N TYR A 152 8.93 14.79 7.52
CA TYR A 152 8.76 14.12 8.81
C TYR A 152 9.16 12.63 8.77
N LEU A 153 8.89 11.96 7.65
CA LEU A 153 9.09 10.51 7.49
C LEU A 153 10.49 10.17 6.97
N ASN A 154 10.94 10.88 5.95
CA ASN A 154 12.21 10.70 5.27
C ASN A 154 12.69 12.05 4.69
N PRO A 155 13.56 12.78 5.41
CA PRO A 155 13.94 14.16 5.07
C PRO A 155 14.65 14.33 3.73
N SER A 156 15.37 13.32 3.25
CA SER A 156 16.07 13.41 1.97
C SER A 156 16.27 12.05 1.31
N LEU A 157 16.56 12.08 0.01
CA LEU A 157 16.91 10.89 -0.77
C LEU A 157 18.43 10.77 -1.01
N LYS A 158 19.23 11.59 -0.33
CA LYS A 158 20.69 11.69 -0.57
C LYS A 158 21.45 10.58 0.16
N GLU A 159 21.05 10.31 1.40
CA GLU A 159 21.60 9.27 2.27
C GLU A 159 20.48 8.71 3.13
N VAL A 160 20.71 7.53 3.71
CA VAL A 160 19.78 6.99 4.71
C VAL A 160 20.01 7.68 6.05
N GLU A 161 19.06 8.50 6.46
CA GLU A 161 19.13 9.33 7.67
C GLU A 161 18.54 8.62 8.89
N ASP A 162 19.02 8.98 10.08
CA ASP A 162 18.51 8.41 11.34
C ASP A 162 17.00 8.63 11.52
N THR A 163 16.49 9.79 11.09
CA THR A 163 15.05 10.08 11.08
C THR A 163 14.30 9.04 10.25
N GLU A 164 14.73 8.78 9.01
CA GLU A 164 14.13 7.76 8.13
C GLU A 164 14.10 6.39 8.81
N VAL A 165 15.23 5.98 9.40
CA VAL A 165 15.36 4.69 10.09
C VAL A 165 14.41 4.60 11.29
N ILE A 166 14.30 5.66 12.09
CA ILE A 166 13.43 5.71 13.27
C ILE A 166 11.95 5.61 12.85
N GLN A 167 11.53 6.37 11.84
CA GLN A 167 10.14 6.36 11.39
C GLN A 167 9.78 5.02 10.75
N ALA A 168 10.66 4.49 9.88
CA ALA A 168 10.53 3.15 9.34
C ALA A 168 10.40 2.10 10.45
N ALA A 169 11.25 2.16 11.47
CA ALA A 169 11.22 1.22 12.60
C ALA A 169 9.88 1.24 13.35
N LYS A 170 9.31 2.43 13.60
CA LYS A 170 8.01 2.57 14.26
C LYS A 170 6.90 1.90 13.45
N PHE A 171 6.81 2.21 12.16
CA PHE A 171 5.79 1.62 11.27
C PHE A 171 5.94 0.09 11.16
N VAL A 172 7.17 -0.40 10.91
CA VAL A 172 7.46 -1.84 10.80
C VAL A 172 7.09 -2.57 12.09
N HIS A 173 7.56 -2.07 13.24
CA HIS A 173 7.29 -2.70 14.52
C HIS A 173 5.80 -2.69 14.87
N TRP A 174 5.09 -1.59 14.59
CA TRP A 174 3.66 -1.49 14.86
C TRP A 174 2.86 -2.50 14.02
N ALA A 175 3.11 -2.55 12.71
CA ALA A 175 2.43 -3.48 11.81
C ALA A 175 2.68 -4.95 12.18
N GLN A 176 3.88 -5.29 12.65
CA GLN A 176 4.24 -6.65 13.03
C GLN A 176 3.56 -7.10 14.34
N ASN A 177 3.31 -6.19 15.28
CA ASN A 177 2.91 -6.56 16.65
C ASN A 177 1.47 -6.18 17.01
N ASP A 178 0.78 -5.37 16.21
CA ASP A 178 -0.58 -4.94 16.51
C ASP A 178 -1.57 -5.34 15.41
N LYS A 179 -2.64 -6.04 15.81
CA LYS A 179 -3.70 -6.42 14.89
C LYS A 179 -4.50 -5.20 14.42
N ALA A 180 -4.74 -4.22 15.29
CA ALA A 180 -5.52 -3.04 14.92
C ALA A 180 -4.84 -2.24 13.80
N ASN A 181 -3.51 -2.12 13.82
CA ASN A 181 -2.75 -1.57 12.70
C ASN A 181 -3.04 -2.29 11.37
N ARG A 182 -2.93 -3.63 11.36
CA ARG A 182 -3.17 -4.44 10.14
C ARG A 182 -4.62 -4.33 9.66
N ASP A 183 -5.58 -4.35 10.59
CA ASP A 183 -6.99 -4.19 10.27
C ASP A 183 -7.27 -2.83 9.61
N VAL A 184 -6.64 -1.75 10.10
CA VAL A 184 -6.74 -0.43 9.47
C VAL A 184 -6.13 -0.43 8.06
N GLN A 185 -4.97 -1.07 7.84
CA GLN A 185 -4.41 -1.19 6.48
C GLN A 185 -5.42 -1.85 5.54
N ILE A 186 -6.03 -2.95 5.96
CA ILE A 186 -6.97 -3.72 5.12
C ILE A 186 -8.24 -2.93 4.82
N ASP A 187 -8.81 -2.29 5.84
CA ASP A 187 -9.99 -1.43 5.67
C ASP A 187 -9.73 -0.31 4.65
N ILE A 188 -8.57 0.35 4.75
CA ILE A 188 -8.18 1.39 3.78
C ILE A 188 -8.03 0.81 2.38
N GLY A 189 -7.32 -0.31 2.23
CA GLY A 189 -7.11 -0.94 0.93
C GLY A 189 -8.40 -1.36 0.25
N ILE A 190 -9.28 -2.04 0.98
CA ILE A 190 -10.56 -2.52 0.43
C ILE A 190 -11.46 -1.34 0.06
N ASN A 191 -11.58 -0.33 0.91
CA ASN A 191 -12.38 0.85 0.60
C ASN A 191 -11.80 1.65 -0.57
N HIS A 192 -10.46 1.72 -0.71
CA HIS A 192 -9.82 2.32 -1.87
C HIS A 192 -10.27 1.65 -3.15
N PHE A 193 -10.12 0.31 -3.24
CA PHE A 193 -10.50 -0.44 -4.43
C PHE A 193 -12.00 -0.33 -4.72
N LYS A 194 -12.88 -0.45 -3.70
CA LYS A 194 -14.33 -0.23 -3.86
C LYS A 194 -14.65 1.12 -4.50
N ASN A 195 -14.15 2.20 -3.90
CA ASN A 195 -14.41 3.56 -4.34
C ASN A 195 -13.87 3.82 -5.75
N LYS A 196 -12.67 3.33 -6.06
CA LYS A 196 -12.08 3.46 -7.39
C LYS A 196 -12.80 2.62 -8.42
N MET A 197 -13.27 1.43 -8.06
CA MET A 197 -13.96 0.55 -9.00
C MET A 197 -15.24 1.17 -9.51
N ARG A 198 -15.97 1.93 -8.69
CA ARG A 198 -17.09 2.77 -9.14
C ARG A 198 -16.68 3.73 -10.26
N THR A 199 -15.60 4.49 -10.06
CA THR A 199 -15.07 5.42 -11.07
C THR A 199 -14.63 4.69 -12.34
N TYR A 200 -13.91 3.57 -12.19
CA TYR A 200 -13.42 2.79 -13.31
C TYR A 200 -14.55 2.13 -14.09
N ALA A 201 -15.60 1.67 -13.42
CA ALA A 201 -16.74 1.06 -14.09
C ALA A 201 -17.45 2.04 -15.00
N THR A 202 -17.65 3.29 -14.57
CA THR A 202 -18.16 4.34 -15.45
C THR A 202 -17.17 4.69 -16.56
N GLN A 203 -15.90 4.89 -16.23
CA GLN A 203 -14.88 5.34 -17.19
C GLN A 203 -14.61 4.30 -18.30
N TYR A 204 -14.66 3.02 -17.98
CA TYR A 204 -14.28 1.91 -18.85
C TYR A 204 -15.46 1.00 -19.22
N GLN A 205 -16.69 1.41 -18.93
CA GLN A 205 -17.93 0.66 -19.23
C GLN A 205 -17.90 -0.78 -18.68
N LEU A 206 -17.59 -0.93 -17.40
CA LEU A 206 -17.40 -2.25 -16.76
C LEU A 206 -18.68 -2.80 -16.11
N ASP A 207 -19.84 -2.23 -16.40
CA ASP A 207 -21.11 -2.79 -15.94
C ASP A 207 -21.38 -4.14 -16.63
N GLY A 208 -21.70 -5.16 -15.86
CA GLY A 208 -21.89 -6.53 -16.35
C GLY A 208 -20.59 -7.24 -16.78
N VAL A 209 -19.41 -6.63 -16.57
CA VAL A 209 -18.11 -7.20 -16.93
C VAL A 209 -17.59 -8.10 -15.82
N LEU A 210 -16.92 -9.20 -16.20
CA LEU A 210 -16.38 -10.19 -15.27
C LEU A 210 -15.32 -9.59 -14.34
N ASP A 211 -15.35 -10.05 -13.09
CA ASP A 211 -14.42 -9.70 -12.03
C ASP A 211 -12.94 -9.72 -12.43
N THR A 212 -12.48 -10.70 -13.22
CA THR A 212 -11.09 -10.80 -13.69
C THR A 212 -10.70 -9.61 -14.57
N VAL A 213 -11.60 -9.13 -15.44
CA VAL A 213 -11.33 -7.97 -16.30
C VAL A 213 -11.37 -6.69 -15.48
N CYS A 214 -12.36 -6.54 -14.58
CA CYS A 214 -12.44 -5.42 -13.65
C CYS A 214 -11.18 -5.33 -12.77
N PHE A 215 -10.72 -6.47 -12.25
CA PHE A 215 -9.50 -6.59 -11.47
C PHE A 215 -8.29 -6.06 -12.23
N LEU A 216 -8.09 -6.51 -13.48
CA LEU A 216 -6.95 -6.07 -14.28
C LEU A 216 -6.97 -4.57 -14.53
N VAL A 217 -8.14 -3.98 -14.80
CA VAL A 217 -8.26 -2.52 -14.92
C VAL A 217 -7.89 -1.83 -13.60
N ALA A 218 -8.41 -2.31 -12.48
CA ALA A 218 -8.10 -1.75 -11.17
C ALA A 218 -6.60 -1.83 -10.83
N ASP A 219 -5.97 -2.99 -11.06
CA ASP A 219 -4.52 -3.18 -10.89
C ASP A 219 -3.69 -2.26 -11.80
N ILE A 220 -4.07 -2.11 -13.08
CA ILE A 220 -3.38 -1.21 -14.00
C ILE A 220 -3.34 0.20 -13.45
N ARG A 221 -4.47 0.65 -12.89
CA ARG A 221 -4.65 2.00 -12.38
C ARG A 221 -3.97 2.20 -11.04
N HIS A 222 -4.06 1.21 -10.14
CA HIS A 222 -3.31 1.18 -8.87
C HIS A 222 -1.82 1.37 -9.11
N GLN A 223 -1.24 0.58 -10.03
CA GLN A 223 0.19 0.66 -10.32
C GLN A 223 0.58 1.72 -11.36
N GLY A 224 -0.38 2.36 -12.03
CA GLY A 224 -0.09 3.33 -13.08
C GLY A 224 0.67 2.75 -14.28
N ARG A 225 0.52 1.45 -14.57
CA ARG A 225 1.27 0.75 -15.64
C ARG A 225 0.82 1.09 -17.06
N ALA A 226 -0.35 1.71 -17.23
CA ALA A 226 -0.80 2.22 -18.53
C ALA A 226 -1.75 3.43 -18.42
N LYS A 227 -1.87 4.17 -19.54
CA LYS A 227 -2.78 5.32 -19.68
C LYS A 227 -4.13 4.87 -20.24
N THR A 228 -5.16 5.71 -20.03
CA THR A 228 -6.56 5.44 -20.41
C THR A 228 -6.74 4.92 -21.85
N PRO A 229 -6.13 5.51 -22.90
CA PRO A 229 -6.35 5.03 -24.27
C PRO A 229 -5.91 3.58 -24.48
N ALA A 230 -4.79 3.17 -23.87
CA ALA A 230 -4.28 1.81 -23.99
C ALA A 230 -5.19 0.79 -23.27
N ILE A 231 -5.77 1.18 -22.13
CA ILE A 231 -6.74 0.34 -21.40
C ILE A 231 -8.00 0.14 -22.24
N ILE A 232 -8.53 1.21 -22.84
CA ILE A 232 -9.72 1.13 -23.72
C ILE A 232 -9.44 0.23 -24.93
N ALA A 233 -8.29 0.39 -25.60
CA ALA A 233 -7.92 -0.45 -26.73
C ALA A 233 -7.78 -1.93 -26.32
N ALA A 234 -7.20 -2.21 -25.14
CA ALA A 234 -7.09 -3.57 -24.62
C ALA A 234 -8.46 -4.20 -24.31
N LEU A 235 -9.41 -3.41 -23.78
CA LEU A 235 -10.78 -3.88 -23.52
C LEU A 235 -11.56 -4.21 -24.80
N GLN A 236 -11.23 -3.58 -25.93
CA GLN A 236 -11.83 -3.84 -27.24
C GLN A 236 -11.20 -5.03 -27.97
N SER A 237 -10.13 -5.61 -27.44
CA SER A 237 -9.47 -6.80 -28.00
C SER A 237 -10.40 -8.02 -27.93
N PRO A 238 -10.32 -8.96 -28.89
CA PRO A 238 -11.00 -10.26 -28.77
C PRO A 238 -10.49 -11.11 -27.60
N ILE A 239 -9.32 -10.78 -27.04
CA ILE A 239 -8.70 -11.43 -25.89
C ILE A 239 -8.32 -10.40 -24.81
N PRO A 240 -9.31 -9.76 -24.16
CA PRO A 240 -9.08 -8.57 -23.34
C PRO A 240 -8.20 -8.82 -22.11
N ILE A 241 -8.29 -10.01 -21.49
CA ILE A 241 -7.45 -10.38 -20.33
C ILE A 241 -5.96 -10.35 -20.70
N GLU A 242 -5.59 -11.00 -21.79
CA GLU A 242 -4.21 -11.04 -22.27
C GLU A 242 -3.72 -9.65 -22.68
N ALA A 243 -4.57 -8.89 -23.38
CA ALA A 243 -4.25 -7.53 -23.80
C ALA A 243 -3.99 -6.62 -22.58
N LEU A 244 -4.82 -6.70 -21.53
CA LEU A 244 -4.66 -5.91 -20.30
C LEU A 244 -3.44 -6.35 -19.48
N LEU A 245 -3.16 -7.65 -19.39
CA LEU A 245 -1.98 -8.17 -18.69
C LEU A 245 -0.68 -7.66 -19.34
N ASN A 246 -0.62 -7.59 -20.66
CA ASN A 246 0.58 -7.16 -21.39
C ASN A 246 0.83 -5.64 -21.32
N LEU A 247 -0.13 -4.84 -20.81
CA LEU A 247 0.07 -3.40 -20.63
C LEU A 247 1.16 -3.11 -19.58
N GLY A 248 2.23 -2.47 -20.04
CA GLY A 248 3.38 -2.08 -19.22
C GLY A 248 4.62 -2.96 -19.41
N GLU A 249 4.56 -4.03 -20.19
CA GLU A 249 5.75 -4.77 -20.61
C GLU A 249 6.70 -3.89 -21.46
N PRO A 250 8.04 -4.10 -21.40
CA PRO A 250 8.75 -5.08 -20.57
C PRO A 250 8.97 -4.63 -19.11
N LYS A 251 8.60 -3.38 -18.77
CA LYS A 251 8.95 -2.75 -17.48
C LYS A 251 8.36 -3.47 -16.27
N TYR A 252 7.18 -4.08 -16.41
CA TYR A 252 6.45 -4.71 -15.30
C TYR A 252 6.39 -6.24 -15.38
N HIS A 253 7.36 -6.88 -16.02
CA HIS A 253 7.37 -8.32 -16.28
C HIS A 253 7.06 -9.20 -15.05
N GLU A 254 7.78 -9.02 -13.94
CA GLU A 254 7.58 -9.83 -12.73
C GLU A 254 6.19 -9.64 -12.10
N ARG A 255 5.64 -8.42 -12.19
CA ARG A 255 4.25 -8.18 -11.78
C ARG A 255 3.30 -8.96 -12.67
N VAL A 256 3.43 -8.85 -13.99
CA VAL A 256 2.55 -9.55 -14.95
C VAL A 256 2.59 -11.06 -14.74
N LYS A 257 3.78 -11.62 -14.53
CA LYS A 257 3.97 -13.04 -14.20
C LYS A 257 3.24 -13.43 -12.91
N THR A 258 3.37 -12.62 -11.85
CA THR A 258 2.68 -12.83 -10.57
C THR A 258 1.16 -12.76 -10.73
N LEU A 259 0.65 -11.75 -11.44
CA LEU A 259 -0.78 -11.58 -11.70
C LEU A 259 -1.35 -12.75 -12.49
N ARG A 260 -0.64 -13.25 -13.52
CA ARG A 260 -1.04 -14.44 -14.27
C ARG A 260 -1.19 -15.66 -13.37
N ALA A 261 -0.20 -15.90 -12.51
CA ALA A 261 -0.22 -17.04 -11.59
C ALA A 261 -1.40 -16.96 -10.61
N GLU A 262 -1.61 -15.79 -9.99
CA GLU A 262 -2.69 -15.60 -9.02
C GLU A 262 -4.07 -15.63 -9.67
N ILE A 263 -4.28 -14.98 -10.82
CA ILE A 263 -5.55 -15.04 -11.55
C ILE A 263 -5.88 -16.49 -11.92
N ASN A 264 -4.92 -17.26 -12.43
CA ASN A 264 -5.13 -18.67 -12.79
C ASN A 264 -5.51 -19.50 -11.56
N ARG A 265 -4.82 -19.30 -10.43
CA ARG A 265 -5.12 -19.97 -9.17
C ARG A 265 -6.55 -19.65 -8.70
N LEU A 266 -6.90 -18.37 -8.65
CA LEU A 266 -8.22 -17.89 -8.22
C LEU A 266 -9.35 -18.35 -9.15
N THR A 267 -9.08 -18.46 -10.45
CA THR A 267 -10.05 -18.96 -11.44
C THR A 267 -10.25 -20.48 -11.27
N THR A 268 -9.17 -21.23 -11.05
CA THR A 268 -9.24 -22.69 -10.80
C THR A 268 -10.03 -23.02 -9.54
N GLU A 269 -9.91 -22.17 -8.52
CA GLU A 269 -10.67 -22.27 -7.26
C GLU A 269 -12.14 -21.82 -7.40
N GLY A 270 -12.57 -21.30 -8.56
CA GLY A 270 -13.90 -20.74 -8.76
C GLY A 270 -14.15 -19.42 -8.03
N THR A 271 -13.09 -18.74 -7.56
CA THR A 271 -13.21 -17.42 -6.93
C THR A 271 -13.33 -16.31 -7.96
N PHE A 272 -12.51 -16.36 -9.02
CA PHE A 272 -12.50 -15.40 -10.14
C PHE A 272 -13.14 -16.01 -11.39
N GLY A 273 -13.55 -15.14 -12.33
CA GLY A 273 -14.18 -15.51 -13.59
C GLY A 273 -15.67 -15.79 -13.47
N VAL A 274 -16.30 -15.44 -12.33
CA VAL A 274 -17.69 -15.82 -12.03
C VAL A 274 -18.58 -14.60 -11.88
N ARG A 275 -18.15 -13.62 -11.07
CA ARG A 275 -19.00 -12.47 -10.73
C ARG A 275 -18.90 -11.39 -11.79
N LYS A 276 -19.93 -10.57 -11.87
CA LYS A 276 -19.97 -9.39 -12.74
C LYS A 276 -20.10 -8.14 -11.89
N TYR A 277 -19.40 -7.08 -12.25
CA TYR A 277 -19.56 -5.81 -11.56
C TYR A 277 -20.91 -5.18 -11.92
N SER A 278 -21.65 -4.70 -10.93
CA SER A 278 -22.89 -3.94 -11.11
C SER A 278 -22.65 -2.48 -10.70
N VAL A 279 -22.82 -1.55 -11.65
CA VAL A 279 -22.72 -0.11 -11.37
C VAL A 279 -23.84 0.35 -10.45
N GLU A 280 -25.05 -0.20 -10.61
CA GLU A 280 -26.21 0.12 -9.76
C GLU A 280 -25.97 -0.26 -8.29
N ARG A 281 -25.42 -1.46 -8.06
CA ARG A 281 -25.18 -1.99 -6.71
C ARG A 281 -23.82 -1.60 -6.13
N GLU A 282 -22.93 -1.06 -6.96
CA GLU A 282 -21.53 -0.78 -6.64
C GLU A 282 -20.80 -2.01 -6.08
N GLU A 283 -21.14 -3.19 -6.62
CA GLU A 283 -20.71 -4.48 -6.06
C GLU A 283 -20.63 -5.56 -7.16
N PHE A 284 -19.87 -6.61 -6.90
CA PHE A 284 -19.81 -7.82 -7.71
C PHE A 284 -20.96 -8.76 -7.37
N VAL A 285 -21.76 -9.11 -8.39
CA VAL A 285 -22.94 -9.97 -8.29
C VAL A 285 -22.82 -11.27 -9.08
#